data_AF-A0A820DJW5-F1
#
_entry.id   AF-A0A820DJW5-F1
#
_cell.length_a   1.000
_cell.length_b   1.000
_cell.length_c   1.000
_cell.angle_alpha   90.00
_cell.angle_beta   90.00
_cell.angle_gamma   90.00
#
_symmetry.space_group_name_H-M   'P 1'
#
loop_
_entity.id
_entity.type
_entity.pdbx_description
1 polymer ?
#
loop_
_entity_poly.entity_id
_entity_poly.type
_entity_poly.pdbx_seq_one_letter_code
_entity_poly.pdbx_strand_id
1 'polypeptide(L)'
;MLYSVFTFIGTGRKKPIFNYELWNVYERVINNLPRSNNSVEAWHCAFANRVSMTHPSTAKLADKIRREQSKFEIDIQQMLQGHQPQLKKLVYRKLNERMIRVVNMYNKNELNQYLNNISANIII
;
A
#
# COMPACT_ATOMS: atom_id res chain seq x y z
N MET A 1 22.72 5.36 51.41
CA MET A 1 23.60 4.36 50.75
C MET A 1 22.69 3.40 50.01
N LEU A 2 22.69 3.19 48.70
CA LEU A 2 23.35 3.77 47.53
C LEU A 2 22.34 3.58 46.39
N TYR A 3 22.29 4.55 45.48
CA TYR A 3 21.47 4.55 44.28
C TYR A 3 21.81 3.37 43.36
N SER A 4 20.81 2.77 42.72
CA SER A 4 21.01 2.14 41.41
C SER A 4 19.93 2.65 40.46
N VAL A 5 20.27 3.74 39.78
CA VAL A 5 19.60 4.16 38.55
C VAL A 5 20.04 3.17 37.48
N PHE A 6 19.17 2.26 37.09
CA PHE A 6 19.34 1.48 35.87
C PHE A 6 19.15 2.42 34.67
N THR A 7 20.19 3.16 34.31
CA THR A 7 20.29 3.81 33.00
C THR A 7 20.51 2.71 31.96
N PHE A 8 19.42 2.21 31.38
CA PHE A 8 19.48 1.47 30.12
C PHE A 8 19.94 2.45 29.04
N ILE A 9 21.25 2.56 28.86
CA ILE A 9 21.84 3.18 27.68
C ILE A 9 21.73 2.11 26.59
N GLY A 10 20.66 2.20 25.80
CA GLY A 10 20.35 1.22 24.76
C GLY A 10 21.58 0.90 23.92
N THR A 11 21.86 -0.40 23.77
CA THR A 11 22.86 -0.90 22.82
C THR A 11 22.67 -0.20 21.47
N GLY A 12 23.73 0.37 20.90
CA GLY A 12 23.68 1.14 19.65
C GLY A 12 22.82 0.48 18.57
N ARG A 13 22.15 1.29 17.75
CA ARG A 13 21.20 0.83 16.73
C ARG A 13 21.80 -0.31 15.90
N LYS A 14 21.25 -1.52 16.04
CA LYS A 14 21.58 -2.65 15.17
C LYS A 14 21.27 -2.25 13.72
N LYS A 15 22.15 -2.64 12.79
CA LYS A 15 21.91 -2.43 11.36
C LYS A 15 20.56 -3.05 11.00
N PRO A 16 19.65 -2.32 10.32
CA PRO A 16 18.36 -2.85 9.95
C PRO A 16 18.51 -4.04 9.00
N ILE A 17 17.56 -4.97 9.08
CA ILE A 17 17.49 -6.16 8.19
C ILE A 17 17.32 -5.73 6.73
N PHE A 18 16.61 -4.62 6.51
CA PHE A 18 16.35 -4.05 5.19
C PHE A 18 17.12 -2.75 4.98
N ASN A 19 17.66 -2.56 3.77
CA ASN A 19 18.36 -1.34 3.40
C ASN A 19 17.44 -0.12 3.52
N TYR A 20 17.99 1.04 3.92
CA TYR A 20 17.24 2.27 4.13
C TYR A 20 16.52 2.76 2.86
N GLU A 21 17.07 2.47 1.68
CA GLU A 21 16.45 2.76 0.39
C GLU A 21 15.06 2.13 0.24
N LEU A 22 14.84 0.95 0.83
CA LEU A 22 13.55 0.26 0.79
C LEU A 22 12.48 0.91 1.68
N TRP A 23 12.88 1.77 2.60
CA TRP A 23 11.98 2.44 3.54
C TRP A 23 11.37 3.69 2.91
N ASN A 24 11.92 4.14 1.78
CA ASN A 24 11.44 5.29 1.06
C ASN A 24 10.20 4.94 0.21
N VAL A 25 9.19 5.80 0.27
CA VAL A 25 7.94 5.67 -0.50
C VAL A 25 7.89 6.59 -1.72
N TYR A 26 8.97 7.30 -2.04
CA TYR A 26 9.10 8.25 -3.15
C TYR A 26 8.69 7.60 -4.46
N GLU A 27 9.31 6.48 -4.83
CA GLU A 27 9.01 5.74 -6.06
C GLU A 27 7.55 5.29 -6.10
N ARG A 28 6.98 4.88 -4.96
CA ARG A 28 5.58 4.47 -4.88
C ARG A 28 4.64 5.64 -5.19
N VAL A 29 4.97 6.85 -4.72
CA VAL A 29 4.18 8.05 -4.99
C VAL A 29 4.31 8.47 -6.45
N ILE A 30 5.53 8.53 -7.00
CA ILE A 30 5.77 8.90 -8.40
C ILE A 30 5.06 7.94 -9.36
N ASN A 31 5.11 6.64 -9.09
CA ASN A 31 4.43 5.63 -9.90
C ASN A 31 2.92 5.52 -9.61
N ASN A 32 2.35 6.43 -8.80
CA ASN A 32 0.94 6.46 -8.40
C ASN A 32 0.40 5.11 -7.90
N LEU A 33 1.25 4.36 -7.19
CA LEU A 33 0.91 3.04 -6.66
C LEU A 33 0.06 3.16 -5.38
N PRO A 34 -0.74 2.12 -5.04
CA PRO A 34 -1.50 2.09 -3.79
C PRO A 34 -0.60 2.26 -2.56
N ARG A 35 -1.05 3.06 -1.57
CA ARG A 35 -0.34 3.31 -0.30
C ARG A 35 -0.31 2.09 0.61
N SER A 36 -1.38 1.30 0.59
CA SER A 36 -1.51 0.04 1.34
C SER A 36 -1.95 -1.07 0.41
N ASN A 37 -1.85 -2.30 0.92
CA ASN A 37 -2.31 -3.55 0.30
C ASN A 37 -3.80 -3.83 0.53
N ASN A 38 -4.60 -2.89 1.07
CA ASN A 38 -6.01 -3.12 1.42
C ASN A 38 -6.85 -3.71 0.28
N SER A 39 -6.57 -3.35 -0.98
CA SER A 39 -7.29 -3.92 -2.12
C SER A 39 -7.00 -5.40 -2.31
N VAL A 40 -5.75 -5.82 -2.06
CA VAL A 40 -5.33 -7.22 -2.08
C VAL A 40 -5.97 -7.96 -0.91
N GLU A 41 -5.89 -7.42 0.30
CA GLU A 41 -6.52 -8.02 1.48
C GLU A 41 -8.04 -8.17 1.33
N ALA A 42 -8.71 -7.14 0.81
CA ALA A 42 -10.13 -7.19 0.51
C ALA A 42 -10.46 -8.26 -0.55
N TRP A 43 -9.63 -8.40 -1.60
CA TRP A 43 -9.81 -9.47 -2.57
C TRP A 43 -9.58 -10.85 -1.96
N HIS A 44 -8.53 -11.03 -1.14
CA HIS A 44 -8.28 -12.29 -0.43
C HIS A 44 -9.45 -12.65 0.48
N CYS A 45 -10.00 -11.69 1.23
CA CYS A 45 -11.17 -11.88 2.09
C CYS A 45 -12.42 -12.27 1.26
N ALA A 46 -12.70 -11.55 0.17
CA ALA A 46 -13.81 -11.86 -0.73
C ALA A 46 -13.63 -13.22 -1.42
N PHE A 47 -12.41 -13.61 -1.77
CA PHE A 47 -12.11 -14.91 -2.34
C PHE A 47 -12.30 -16.04 -1.33
N ALA A 48 -11.78 -15.89 -0.11
CA ALA A 48 -12.00 -16.85 0.98
C ALA A 48 -13.50 -17.07 1.24
N ASN A 49 -14.28 -15.98 1.28
CA ASN A 49 -15.72 -16.05 1.41
C ASN A 49 -16.41 -16.78 0.24
N ARG A 50 -15.91 -16.64 -1.00
CA ARG A 50 -16.45 -17.35 -2.19
C ARG A 50 -16.02 -18.81 -2.29
N VAL A 51 -14.83 -19.14 -1.80
CA VAL A 51 -14.39 -20.53 -1.64
C VAL A 51 -15.28 -21.21 -0.60
N SER A 52 -15.60 -20.52 0.50
CA SER A 52 -16.50 -20.96 1.57
C SER A 52 -16.14 -22.33 2.16
N MET A 53 -14.84 -22.67 2.16
CA MET A 53 -14.33 -23.96 2.60
C MET A 53 -13.01 -23.75 3.33
N THR A 54 -12.86 -24.33 4.53
CA THR A 54 -11.63 -24.22 5.33
C THR A 54 -10.48 -25.02 4.72
N HIS A 55 -10.77 -26.21 4.19
CA HIS A 55 -9.79 -27.11 3.59
C HIS A 55 -10.31 -27.68 2.25
N PRO A 56 -10.34 -26.89 1.17
CA PRO A 56 -10.74 -27.38 -0.13
C PRO A 56 -9.70 -28.38 -0.67
N SER A 57 -10.17 -29.44 -1.33
CA SER A 57 -9.28 -30.28 -2.13
C SER A 57 -8.71 -29.48 -3.30
N THR A 58 -7.54 -29.88 -3.80
CA THR A 58 -6.87 -29.20 -4.93
C THR A 58 -7.80 -29.02 -6.13
N ALA A 59 -8.62 -30.03 -6.45
CA ALA A 59 -9.59 -29.96 -7.55
C ALA A 59 -10.65 -28.87 -7.31
N LYS A 60 -11.24 -28.82 -6.10
CA LYS A 60 -12.25 -27.82 -5.76
C LYS A 60 -11.66 -26.40 -5.73
N LEU A 61 -10.43 -26.26 -5.23
CA LEU A 61 -9.72 -24.99 -5.25
C LEU A 61 -9.44 -24.54 -6.69
N ALA A 62 -8.95 -25.43 -7.55
CA ALA A 62 -8.70 -25.14 -8.96
C ALA A 62 -9.99 -24.70 -9.68
N ASP A 63 -11.12 -25.34 -9.40
CA ASP A 63 -12.41 -24.94 -9.95
C ASP A 63 -12.84 -23.55 -9.48
N LYS A 64 -12.62 -23.20 -8.21
CA LYS A 64 -12.90 -21.86 -7.68
C LYS A 64 -11.99 -20.80 -8.32
N ILE A 65 -10.70 -21.09 -8.46
CA ILE A 65 -9.75 -20.20 -9.15
C ILE A 65 -10.15 -20.00 -10.61
N ARG A 66 -10.55 -21.05 -11.32
CA ARG A 66 -11.01 -20.94 -12.72
C ARG A 66 -12.20 -20.00 -12.85
N ARG A 67 -13.18 -20.09 -11.94
CA ARG A 67 -14.35 -19.19 -11.92
C ARG A 67 -13.95 -17.74 -11.63
N GLU A 68 -12.99 -17.52 -10.72
CA GLU A 68 -12.44 -16.18 -10.49
C GLU A 68 -11.76 -15.62 -11.72
N GLN A 69 -10.96 -16.43 -12.41
CA GLN A 69 -10.29 -16.04 -13.63
C GLN A 69 -11.31 -15.64 -14.71
N SER A 70 -12.35 -16.46 -14.94
CA SER A 70 -13.40 -16.12 -15.92
C SER A 70 -14.10 -14.81 -15.59
N LYS A 71 -14.31 -14.50 -14.29
CA LYS A 71 -14.85 -13.21 -13.88
C LYS A 71 -13.92 -12.05 -14.23
N PHE A 72 -12.61 -12.20 -13.96
CA PHE A 72 -11.63 -11.18 -14.33
C PHE A 72 -11.50 -10.98 -15.83
N GLU A 73 -11.60 -12.04 -16.62
CA GLU A 73 -11.59 -11.95 -18.08
C GLU A 73 -12.77 -11.11 -18.57
N ILE A 74 -13.96 -11.30 -18.01
CA ILE A 74 -15.14 -10.48 -18.31
C ILE A 74 -14.89 -9.01 -17.94
N ASP A 75 -14.35 -8.74 -16.74
CA ASP A 75 -14.04 -7.38 -16.29
C ASP A 75 -13.03 -6.70 -17.23
N ILE A 76 -12.00 -7.43 -17.67
CA ILE A 76 -11.01 -6.94 -18.65
C ILE A 76 -11.69 -6.63 -19.99
N GLN A 77 -12.56 -7.52 -20.50
CA GLN A 77 -13.27 -7.26 -21.76
C GLN A 77 -14.16 -6.02 -21.67
N GLN A 78 -14.85 -5.81 -20.54
CA GLN A 78 -15.63 -4.60 -20.33
C GLN A 78 -14.74 -3.35 -20.36
N MET A 79 -13.58 -3.39 -19.71
CA MET A 79 -12.61 -2.29 -19.76
C MET A 79 -12.11 -2.02 -21.17
N LEU A 80 -11.82 -3.06 -21.96
CA LEU A 80 -11.42 -2.95 -23.37
C LEU A 80 -12.53 -2.35 -24.25
N GLN A 81 -13.80 -2.61 -23.90
CA GLN A 81 -14.97 -1.98 -24.53
C GLN A 81 -15.21 -0.54 -24.06
N GLY A 82 -14.35 0.02 -23.21
CA GLY A 82 -14.44 1.39 -22.73
C GLY A 82 -15.26 1.59 -21.46
N HIS A 83 -15.75 0.51 -20.83
CA HIS A 83 -16.44 0.61 -19.55
C HIS A 83 -15.44 1.09 -18.47
N GLN A 84 -15.85 2.10 -17.71
CA GLN A 84 -15.01 2.66 -16.67
C GLN A 84 -15.18 1.88 -15.35
N PRO A 85 -14.08 1.49 -14.69
CA PRO A 85 -14.15 0.85 -13.39
C PRO A 85 -14.64 1.83 -12.32
N GLN A 86 -15.10 1.27 -11.20
CA GLN A 86 -15.50 2.06 -10.03
C GLN A 86 -14.34 2.92 -9.53
N LEU A 87 -14.56 4.23 -9.48
CA LEU A 87 -13.55 5.18 -9.05
C LEU A 87 -13.34 5.12 -7.54
N LYS A 88 -12.07 5.25 -7.12
CA LYS A 88 -11.74 5.50 -5.71
C LYS A 88 -12.44 6.78 -5.23
N LYS A 89 -12.80 6.80 -3.94
CA LYS A 89 -13.37 8.00 -3.30
C LYS A 89 -12.53 9.23 -3.62
N LEU A 90 -13.21 10.31 -3.97
CA LEU A 90 -12.59 11.55 -4.47
C LEU A 90 -11.57 12.15 -3.49
N VAL A 91 -11.80 12.02 -2.18
CA VAL A 91 -10.86 12.46 -1.13
C VAL A 91 -9.48 11.79 -1.29
N TYR A 92 -9.44 10.49 -1.56
CA TYR A 92 -8.17 9.77 -1.75
C TYR A 92 -7.49 10.10 -3.08
N ARG A 93 -8.27 10.37 -4.13
CA ARG A 93 -7.71 10.80 -5.43
C ARG A 93 -7.03 12.17 -5.30
N LYS A 94 -7.73 13.15 -4.73
CA LYS A 94 -7.18 14.48 -4.44
C LYS A 94 -5.95 14.42 -3.54
N LEU A 95 -5.96 13.54 -2.53
CA LEU A 95 -4.79 13.33 -1.68
C LEU A 95 -3.58 12.81 -2.47
N ASN A 96 -3.77 11.77 -3.29
CA ASN A 96 -2.69 11.23 -4.11
C ASN A 96 -2.15 12.28 -5.10
N GLU A 97 -3.03 13.06 -5.75
CA GLU A 97 -2.64 14.15 -6.64
C GLU A 97 -1.83 15.26 -5.93
N ARG A 98 -2.18 15.60 -4.69
CA ARG A 98 -1.39 16.54 -3.87
C ARG A 98 -0.01 15.95 -3.53
N MET A 99 0.03 14.69 -3.11
CA MET A 99 1.29 14.01 -2.79
C MET A 99 2.22 13.93 -3.99
N ILE A 100 1.73 13.54 -5.16
CA ILE A 100 2.52 13.50 -6.41
C ILE A 100 3.12 14.87 -6.71
N ARG A 101 2.34 15.96 -6.59
CA ARG A 101 2.84 17.32 -6.81
C ARG A 101 3.96 17.69 -5.84
N VAL A 102 3.79 17.43 -4.55
CA VAL A 102 4.82 17.73 -3.53
C VAL A 102 6.10 16.93 -3.80
N VAL A 103 5.97 15.64 -4.13
CA VAL A 103 7.09 14.74 -4.42
C VAL A 103 7.85 15.15 -5.69
N ASN A 104 7.13 15.58 -6.74
CA ASN A 104 7.75 16.10 -7.96
C ASN A 104 8.49 17.43 -7.76
N MET A 105 8.10 18.23 -6.76
CA MET A 105 8.77 19.48 -6.41
C MET A 105 9.95 19.28 -5.45
N TYR A 106 10.37 18.04 -5.20
CA TYR A 106 11.47 17.75 -4.29
C TYR A 106 12.75 18.46 -4.73
N ASN A 107 13.27 19.33 -3.85
CA ASN A 107 14.54 20.01 -4.00
C ASN A 107 15.39 19.77 -2.75
N LYS A 108 16.62 19.28 -2.95
CA LYS A 108 17.56 19.01 -1.86
C LYS A 108 17.91 20.26 -1.03
N ASN A 109 17.90 21.44 -1.66
CA ASN A 109 18.21 22.69 -0.99
C ASN A 109 17.07 23.18 -0.07
N GLU A 110 15.86 22.64 -0.23
CA GLU A 110 14.65 23.07 0.48
C GLU A 110 14.02 21.91 1.28
N LEU A 111 14.85 21.04 1.84
CA LEU A 111 14.42 19.81 2.53
C LEU A 111 13.38 20.08 3.63
N ASN A 112 13.56 21.14 4.44
CA ASN A 112 12.61 21.48 5.51
C ASN A 112 11.23 21.83 4.96
N GLN A 113 11.16 22.59 3.87
CA GLN A 113 9.90 22.93 3.23
C GLN A 113 9.23 21.68 2.65
N TYR A 114 10.01 20.81 2.01
CA TYR A 114 9.53 19.53 1.51
C TYR A 114 8.91 18.68 2.63
N LEU A 115 9.62 18.49 3.74
CA LEU A 115 9.13 17.70 4.88
C LEU A 115 7.86 18.30 5.50
N ASN A 116 7.79 19.63 5.63
CA ASN A 116 6.59 20.32 6.12
C ASN A 116 5.39 20.10 5.19
N ASN A 117 5.60 20.21 3.87
CA ASN A 117 4.56 19.97 2.88
C ASN A 117 4.06 18.52 2.89
N ILE A 118 4.96 17.55 3.08
CA ILE A 118 4.60 16.13 3.24
C ILE A 118 3.80 15.93 4.53
N SER A 119 4.25 16.49 5.67
CA SER A 119 3.56 16.38 6.96
C SER A 119 2.12 16.88 6.89
N ALA A 120 1.88 18.02 6.25
CA ALA A 120 0.55 18.60 6.08
C ALA A 120 -0.42 17.71 5.28
N ASN A 121 0.08 16.75 4.49
CA ASN A 121 -0.74 15.81 3.72
C ASN A 121 -0.92 14.46 4.42
N ILE A 122 -0.10 14.13 5.42
CA ILE A 122 -0.16 12.84 6.13
C ILE A 122 -1.03 12.90 7.38
N ILE A 123 -1.19 14.09 7.99
CA ILE A 123 -2.09 14.28 9.14
C ILE A 123 -3.55 14.20 8.64
N ILE A 124 -4.16 13.02 8.78
CA ILE A 124 -5.59 12.73 8.60
C ILE A 124 -6.03 11.92 9.80
#